data_AF-A0A4R2DFJ9-F1
#
_entry.id   AF-A0A4R2DFJ9-F1
#
_cell.length_a   1.000
_cell.length_b   1.000
_cell.length_c   1.000
_cell.angle_alpha   90.00
_cell.angle_beta   90.00
_cell.angle_gamma   90.00
#
_symmetry.space_group_name_H-M   'P 1'
#
loop_
_entity.id
_entity.type
_entity.pdbx_description
1 polymer ?
#
loop_
_entity_poly.entity_id
_entity_poly.type
_entity_poly.pdbx_seq_one_letter_code
_entity_poly.pdbx_strand_id
1 'polypeptide(L)' 'MSIGDSPTIKPGDRVKVSARGTFMFTVKDIDEDTGMAMIEVNADSPLTYPRPARLTDLVPVED' A
#
# COMPACT_ATOMS: atom_id res chain seq x y z
N MET A 1 16.45 22.79 -1.53
CA MET A 1 15.43 22.08 -2.32
C MET A 1 14.82 21.04 -1.39
N SER A 2 13.67 21.32 -0.78
CA SER A 2 12.91 20.28 -0.06
C SER A 2 12.39 19.34 -1.12
N ILE A 3 12.96 18.13 -1.18
CA ILE A 3 12.32 17.02 -1.85
C ILE A 3 11.05 16.79 -1.02
N GLY A 4 9.91 17.17 -1.58
CA GLY A 4 8.63 17.17 -0.89
C GLY A 4 8.41 15.82 -0.23
N ASP A 5 8.01 15.85 1.04
CA ASP A 5 7.61 14.69 1.83
C ASP A 5 6.56 13.91 1.03
N SER A 6 7.01 12.89 0.31
CA SER A 6 6.11 11.85 -0.18
C SER A 6 5.53 11.23 1.08
N PRO A 7 4.20 11.18 1.28
CA PRO A 7 3.65 10.64 2.51
C PRO A 7 4.18 9.22 2.70
N THR A 8 4.95 9.03 3.78
CA THR A 8 5.52 7.73 4.11
C THR A 8 4.37 6.78 4.39
N ILE A 9 4.18 5.82 3.50
CA ILE A 9 3.20 4.73 3.66
C ILE A 9 3.53 4.02 4.97
N LYS A 10 2.52 3.81 5.81
CA LYS A 10 2.63 3.12 7.11
C LYS A 10 1.51 2.10 7.30
N PRO A 11 1.67 1.13 8.23
CA PRO A 11 0.56 0.25 8.63
C PRO A 11 -0.70 1.05 9.00
N GLY A 12 -1.84 0.60 8.50
CA GLY A 12 -3.15 1.28 8.63
C GLY A 12 -3.51 2.19 7.45
N ASP A 13 -2.55 2.61 6.62
CA ASP A 13 -2.83 3.44 5.45
C ASP A 13 -3.63 2.67 4.39
N ARG A 14 -4.48 3.42 3.67
CA ARG A 14 -5.20 2.93 2.49
C ARG A 14 -4.38 3.21 1.25
N VAL A 15 -4.15 2.18 0.45
CA VAL A 15 -3.31 2.24 -0.75
C VAL A 15 -3.99 1.58 -1.96
N LYS A 16 -3.51 1.92 -3.15
CA LYS A 16 -3.80 1.21 -4.40
C LYS A 16 -2.51 0.60 -4.94
N VAL A 17 -2.60 -0.57 -5.55
CA VAL A 17 -1.49 -1.12 -6.35
C VAL A 17 -1.55 -0.46 -7.72
N SER A 18 -0.65 0.50 -7.95
CA SER A 18 -0.62 1.48 -9.05
C SER A 18 -1.69 2.58 -9.00
N ALA A 19 -1.37 3.72 -9.64
CA ALA A 19 -2.27 4.85 -9.81
C ALA A 19 -3.56 4.52 -10.60
N ARG A 20 -3.54 3.44 -11.40
CA ARG A 20 -4.69 2.97 -12.18
C ARG A 20 -5.49 1.86 -11.46
N GLY A 21 -5.04 1.44 -10.28
CA GLY A 21 -5.70 0.41 -9.49
C GLY A 21 -7.10 0.82 -9.03
N THR A 22 -8.08 -0.04 -9.24
CA THR A 22 -9.46 0.16 -8.79
C THR A 22 -9.69 -0.35 -7.37
N PHE A 23 -8.87 -1.30 -6.92
CA PHE A 23 -8.96 -1.90 -5.59
C PHE A 23 -8.17 -1.09 -4.56
N MET A 24 -8.79 -0.91 -3.40
CA MET A 24 -8.18 -0.28 -2.24
C MET A 24 -7.79 -1.37 -1.24
N PHE A 25 -6.58 -1.24 -0.71
CA PHE A 25 -6.00 -2.17 0.24
C PHE A 25 -5.60 -1.40 1.50
N THR A 26 -5.58 -2.09 2.62
CA THR A 26 -5.01 -1.58 3.86
C THR A 26 -3.62 -2.19 4.04
N VAL A 27 -2.63 -1.34 4.33
CA VAL A 27 -1.29 -1.81 4.70
C VAL A 27 -1.36 -2.41 6.11
N LYS A 28 -0.89 -3.64 6.25
CA LYS A 28 -0.82 -4.36 7.52
C LYS A 28 0.53 -4.24 8.18
N ASP A 29 1.57 -4.36 7.39
CA ASP A 29 2.94 -4.37 7.87
C ASP A 29 3.89 -3.90 6.76
N ILE A 30 5.07 -3.44 7.16
CA ILE A 30 6.13 -2.98 6.25
C ILE A 30 7.45 -3.60 6.70
N ASP A 31 8.08 -4.30 5.77
CA ASP A 31 9.45 -4.74 5.86
C ASP A 31 10.33 -3.69 5.17
N GLU A 32 10.95 -2.83 5.98
CA GLU A 32 11.83 -1.76 5.50
C GLU A 32 13.16 -2.31 4.94
N ASP A 33 13.62 -3.47 5.42
CA ASP A 33 14.86 -4.10 4.96
C ASP A 33 14.72 -4.59 3.52
N THR A 34 13.54 -5.09 3.16
CA THR A 34 13.26 -5.61 1.80
C THR A 34 12.47 -4.64 0.92
N GLY A 35 11.93 -3.56 1.48
CA GLY A 35 11.10 -2.60 0.76
C GLY A 35 9.71 -3.15 0.38
N MET A 36 9.22 -4.10 1.16
CA MET A 36 7.96 -4.82 0.91
C MET A 36 6.90 -4.41 1.93
N ALA A 37 5.65 -4.32 1.49
CA ALA A 37 4.50 -4.09 2.34
C ALA A 37 3.54 -5.28 2.24
N MET A 38 2.98 -5.68 3.37
CA MET A 38 1.92 -6.67 3.42
C MET A 38 0.57 -5.94 3.35
N ILE A 39 -0.24 -6.24 2.33
CA ILE A 39 -1.52 -5.56 2.10
C ILE A 39 -2.69 -6.55 2.20
N GLU A 40 -3.81 -6.08 2.74
CA GLU A 40 -5.07 -6.82 2.86
C GLU A 40 -6.23 -6.02 2.26
N VAL A 41 -7.17 -6.69 1.59
CA VAL A 41 -8.46 -6.05 1.23
C VAL A 41 -9.51 -6.36 2.25
N ASN A 42 -10.41 -5.39 2.43
CA ASN A 42 -11.64 -5.54 3.18
C ASN A 42 -12.52 -6.63 2.51
N ALA A 43 -12.49 -7.84 3.08
CA ALA A 43 -13.34 -9.05 2.96
C ALA A 43 -13.96 -9.48 1.60
N ASP A 44 -14.35 -8.58 0.70
CA ASP A 44 -15.18 -8.86 -0.48
C ASP A 44 -14.39 -8.88 -1.81
N SER A 45 -13.06 -8.93 -1.77
CA SER A 45 -12.23 -8.95 -2.98
C SER A 45 -11.92 -10.38 -3.42
N PRO A 46 -12.02 -10.70 -4.74
CA PRO A 46 -11.75 -12.04 -5.28
C PRO A 46 -10.25 -12.41 -5.25
N LEU A 47 -9.41 -11.56 -4.67
CA LEU A 47 -7.97 -11.72 -4.63
C LEU A 47 -7.54 -12.42 -3.33
N THR A 48 -6.39 -13.10 -3.35
CA THR A 48 -5.82 -13.76 -2.17
C THR A 48 -5.19 -12.73 -1.22
N TYR A 49 -5.55 -12.78 0.06
CA TYR A 49 -5.03 -11.91 1.12
C TYR A 49 -4.59 -12.67 2.37
N PRO A 50 -3.63 -12.12 3.14
CA PRO A 50 -2.81 -10.94 2.80
C PRO A 50 -1.79 -11.27 1.69
N ARG A 51 -1.35 -10.25 0.93
CA ARG A 51 -0.39 -10.42 -0.17
C ARG A 51 0.77 -9.41 -0.06
N PRO A 52 2.02 -9.80 -0.35
CA PRO A 52 3.14 -8.87 -0.43
C PRO A 52 3.09 -7.99 -1.70
N ALA A 53 3.44 -6.71 -1.55
CA ALA A 53 3.58 -5.74 -2.63
C ALA A 53 4.81 -4.85 -2.39
N ARG A 54 5.45 -4.34 -3.45
CA ARG A 54 6.56 -3.39 -3.30
C ARG A 54 6.02 -2.03 -2.87
N LEU A 55 6.68 -1.38 -1.92
CA LEU A 55 6.32 -0.02 -1.48
C LEU A 55 6.25 0.97 -2.64
N THR A 56 7.18 0.85 -3.60
CA THR A 56 7.25 1.73 -4.78
C THR A 56 6.05 1.61 -5.72
N ASP A 57 5.32 0.48 -5.65
CA ASP A 57 4.17 0.22 -6.51
C ASP A 57 2.86 0.68 -5.84
N LEU A 58 2.92 1.04 -4.56
CA LEU A 58 1.77 1.49 -3.78
C LEU A 58 1.59 2.99 -3.92
N VAL A 59 0.33 3.38 -4.15
CA VAL A 59 -0.09 4.77 -4.20
C VAL A 59 -1.01 5.04 -3.01
N PRO A 60 -0.67 5.96 -2.10
CA PRO A 60 -1.53 6.32 -0.99
C PRO A 60 -2.83 6.94 -1.50
N VAL A 61 -3.94 6.61 -0.85
CA VAL A 61 -5.23 7.24 -1.09
C VAL A 61 -5.33 8.43 -0.15
N GLU A 62 -5.33 9.64 -0.71
CA GLU A 62 -5.67 10.85 0.05
C GLU A 62 -7.16 10.80 0.44
N ASP A 63 -7.46 11.18 1.69
CA ASP A 63 -8.84 11.41 2.16
C ASP A 63 -9.39 12.75 1.61
#